data_AF-A0A4Y2RNV7-F1
#
_entry.id   AF-A0A4Y2RNV7-F1
#
_cell.length_a   1.000
_cell.length_b   1.000
_cell.length_c   1.000
_cell.angle_alpha   90.00
_cell.angle_beta   90.00
_cell.angle_gamma   90.00
#
_symmetry.space_group_name_H-M   'P 1'
#
loop_
_entity.id
_entity.type
_entity.pdbx_description
1 polymer ?
#
loop_
_entity_poly.entity_id
_entity_poly.type
_entity_poly.pdbx_seq_one_letter_code
_entity_poly.pdbx_strand_id
1 'polypeptide(L)'
;MNEDPLAVLILTPLKMRAHGIQECENIVFVDSTSSSDAENHCITLMLIPCAAGSIPIAIIITKDETENSYTVGLNLLKETLKPLSMGKVI
;
A
#
# COMPACT_ATOMS: atom_id res chain seq x y z
N MET A 1 -18.07 -20.20 -9.57
CA MET A 1 -17.37 -20.24 -8.26
C MET A 1 -17.18 -18.79 -7.84
N ASN A 2 -17.52 -18.44 -6.60
CA ASN A 2 -17.09 -17.15 -6.04
C ASN A 2 -15.62 -17.35 -5.68
N GLU A 3 -14.71 -16.79 -6.48
CA GLU A 3 -13.31 -16.69 -6.08
C GLU A 3 -13.21 -15.62 -4.99
N ASP A 4 -12.43 -15.90 -3.95
CA ASP A 4 -12.12 -14.89 -2.95
C ASP A 4 -11.41 -13.71 -3.64
N PRO A 5 -11.73 -12.46 -3.25
CA PRO A 5 -11.09 -11.30 -3.85
C PRO A 5 -9.59 -11.34 -3.53
N LEU A 6 -8.76 -11.45 -4.57
CA LEU A 6 -7.32 -11.42 -4.43
C LEU A 6 -6.87 -10.02 -3.98
N ALA A 7 -6.19 -9.97 -2.84
CA ALA A 7 -5.44 -8.81 -2.39
C ALA A 7 -4.10 -9.24 -1.80
N VAL A 8 -3.01 -8.69 -2.33
CA VAL A 8 -1.65 -8.90 -1.83
C VAL A 8 -1.09 -7.56 -1.36
N LEU A 9 -0.53 -7.52 -0.17
CA LEU A 9 0.14 -6.35 0.37
C LEU A 9 1.65 -6.61 0.47
N ILE A 10 2.44 -5.72 -0.12
CA ILE A 10 3.89 -5.67 0.06
C ILE A 10 4.19 -4.39 0.84
N LEU A 11 4.68 -4.54 2.07
CA LEU A 11 5.19 -3.42 2.86
C LEU A 11 6.70 -3.31 2.69
N THR A 12 7.17 -2.12 2.35
CA THR A 12 8.62 -1.90 2.20
C THR A 12 9.22 -1.49 3.54
N PRO A 13 10.45 -1.93 3.88
CA PRO A 13 11.16 -1.43 5.06
C PRO A 13 11.39 0.09 5.01
N LEU A 14 11.30 0.70 3.82
CA LEU A 14 11.40 2.15 3.63
C LEU A 14 10.30 2.91 4.38
N LYS A 15 9.15 2.28 4.64
CA LYS A 15 8.11 2.85 5.52
C LYS A 15 8.68 3.26 6.89
N MET A 16 9.47 2.38 7.53
CA MET A 16 10.08 2.66 8.84
C MET A 16 11.11 3.79 8.77
N ARG A 17 11.81 3.90 7.64
CA ARG A 17 12.78 4.98 7.41
C ARG A 17 12.09 6.32 7.11
N ALA A 18 11.02 6.30 6.34
CA ALA A 18 10.26 7.49 5.96
C ALA A 18 9.45 8.05 7.14
N HIS A 19 8.96 7.21 8.05
CA HIS A 19 8.32 7.67 9.28
C HIS A 19 9.25 8.44 10.23
N GLY A 20 10.57 8.39 10.05
CA GLY A 20 11.51 9.24 10.78
C GLY A 20 11.72 10.63 10.15
N ILE A 21 11.05 10.93 9.03
CA ILE A 21 11.19 12.18 8.28
C ILE A 21 9.90 12.99 8.46
N GLN A 22 9.97 14.12 9.17
CA GLN A 22 8.82 14.93 9.56
C GLN A 22 7.95 15.37 8.37
N GLU A 23 8.57 15.64 7.22
CA GLU A 23 7.90 16.05 5.99
C GLU A 23 7.11 14.91 5.34
N CYS A 24 7.43 13.67 5.68
CA CYS A 24 6.84 12.46 5.12
C CYS A 24 5.62 11.95 5.92
N GLU A 25 5.30 12.54 7.07
CA GLU A 25 4.27 12.03 7.99
C GLU A 25 2.84 12.35 7.55
N ASN A 26 2.63 13.37 6.72
CA ASN A 26 1.31 13.96 6.51
C ASN A 26 0.69 13.70 5.14
N ILE A 27 1.47 13.27 4.14
CA ILE A 27 0.98 13.09 2.77
C ILE A 27 1.51 11.79 2.19
N VAL A 28 0.59 10.96 1.71
CA VAL A 28 0.87 9.77 0.91
C VAL A 28 0.20 9.96 -0.45
N PHE A 29 0.98 9.88 -1.52
CA PHE A 29 0.46 9.79 -2.88
C PHE A 29 0.06 8.36 -3.17
N VAL A 30 -1.08 8.18 -3.84
CA VAL A 30 -1.56 6.88 -4.28
C VAL A 30 -1.65 6.92 -5.78
N ASP A 31 -0.97 5.99 -6.44
CA ASP A 31 -1.01 5.82 -7.88
C ASP A 31 -1.36 4.37 -8.20
N SER A 32 -2.19 4.14 -9.21
CA SER A 32 -2.64 2.79 -9.59
C SER A 32 -2.49 2.59 -11.08
N THR A 33 -2.05 1.39 -11.43
CA THR A 33 -1.93 0.95 -12.82
C THR A 33 -2.54 -0.44 -12.96
N SER A 34 -3.31 -0.66 -14.03
CA SER A 34 -3.90 -1.95 -14.36
C SER A 34 -3.28 -2.55 -15.62
N SER A 35 -3.81 -3.69 -16.06
CA SER A 35 -3.27 -4.44 -17.20
C SER A 35 -1.79 -4.78 -17.06
N SER A 36 -1.34 -4.96 -15.81
CA SER A 36 0.07 -5.20 -15.48
C SER A 36 0.51 -6.64 -15.75
N ASP A 37 -0.44 -7.54 -15.96
CA ASP A 37 -0.21 -8.93 -16.35
C ASP A 37 -1.36 -9.49 -17.20
N ALA A 38 -1.26 -10.78 -17.56
CA ALA A 38 -2.24 -11.47 -18.39
C ALA A 38 -3.65 -11.55 -17.77
N GLU A 39 -3.74 -11.41 -16.44
CA GLU A 39 -4.99 -11.50 -15.69
C GLU A 39 -5.55 -10.11 -15.34
N ASN A 40 -4.93 -9.04 -15.84
CA ASN A 40 -5.33 -7.65 -15.65
C ASN A 40 -5.36 -7.21 -14.18
N HIS A 41 -4.44 -7.72 -13.35
CA HIS A 41 -4.30 -7.25 -11.98
C HIS A 41 -3.98 -5.75 -11.94
N CYS A 42 -4.51 -5.09 -10.90
CA CYS A 42 -4.18 -3.71 -10.57
C CYS A 42 -3.07 -3.67 -9.54
N ILE A 43 -2.06 -2.83 -9.79
CA ILE A 43 -0.98 -2.52 -8.87
C ILE A 43 -1.18 -1.09 -8.37
N THR A 44 -1.39 -0.94 -7.07
CA THR A 44 -1.52 0.34 -6.39
C THR A 44 -0.26 0.63 -5.57
N LEU A 45 0.44 1.69 -5.90
CA LEU A 45 1.60 2.20 -5.19
C LEU A 45 1.17 3.26 -4.18
N MET A 46 1.64 3.12 -2.93
CA MET A 46 1.60 4.17 -1.93
C MET A 46 2.98 4.78 -1.80
N LEU A 47 3.08 6.06 -2.08
CA LEU A 47 4.31 6.80 -2.28
C LEU A 47 4.39 7.94 -1.27
N ILE A 48 5.57 8.13 -0.70
CA ILE A 48 5.88 9.30 0.11
C ILE A 48 6.79 10.23 -0.70
N PRO A 49 6.50 11.53 -0.80
CA PRO A 49 7.42 12.48 -1.40
C PRO A 49 8.60 12.74 -0.47
N CYS A 50 9.81 12.82 -1.02
CA CYS A 50 11.01 13.22 -0.31
C CYS A 50 11.96 13.99 -1.24
N ALA A 51 13.07 14.50 -0.70
CA ALA A 51 14.08 15.23 -1.48
C ALA A 51 14.68 14.43 -2.65
N ALA A 52 14.63 13.10 -2.61
CA ALA A 52 15.11 12.21 -3.67
C ALA A 52 14.01 11.78 -4.67
N GLY A 53 12.79 12.31 -4.55
CA GLY A 53 11.62 11.92 -5.35
C GLY A 53 10.57 11.15 -4.54
N SER A 54 9.84 10.24 -5.19
CA SER A 54 8.75 9.47 -4.55
C SER A 54 9.21 8.07 -4.14
N ILE A 55 9.11 7.75 -2.85
CA ILE A 55 9.52 6.46 -2.31
C ILE A 55 8.30 5.56 -2.07
N PRO A 56 8.24 4.32 -2.60
CA PRO A 56 7.15 3.39 -2.31
C PRO A 56 7.25 2.83 -0.90
N ILE A 57 6.22 3.06 -0.10
CA ILE A 57 6.08 2.55 1.27
C ILE A 57 5.19 1.32 1.36
N ALA A 58 4.26 1.17 0.43
CA ALA A 58 3.42 0.00 0.30
C ALA A 58 3.04 -0.20 -1.17
N ILE A 59 2.83 -1.46 -1.54
CA ILE A 59 2.32 -1.88 -2.84
C ILE A 59 1.15 -2.81 -2.56
N ILE A 60 0.01 -2.56 -3.18
CA ILE A 60 -1.17 -3.41 -3.11
C ILE A 60 -1.41 -3.97 -4.50
N ILE A 61 -1.59 -5.28 -4.61
CA ILE A 61 -1.98 -5.94 -5.85
C ILE A 61 -3.40 -6.46 -5.66
N THR A 62 -4.32 -6.05 -6.53
CA THR A 62 -5.72 -6.46 -6.50
C THR A 62 -6.13 -7.09 -7.83
N LYS A 63 -7.22 -7.87 -7.81
CA LYS A 63 -7.77 -8.52 -9.01
C LYS A 63 -8.09 -7.54 -10.14
N ASP A 64 -8.65 -6.38 -9.81
CA ASP A 64 -9.06 -5.37 -10.77
C ASP A 64 -9.12 -3.97 -10.12
N GLU A 65 -9.57 -2.98 -10.88
CA GLU A 65 -9.75 -1.57 -10.46
C GLU A 65 -11.17 -1.26 -9.95
N THR A 66 -11.87 -2.24 -9.38
CA THR A 66 -13.19 -2.00 -8.79
C THR A 66 -13.09 -1.45 -7.37
N GLU A 67 -14.13 -0.72 -6.92
CA GLU A 67 -14.25 -0.25 -5.54
C GLU A 67 -14.10 -1.38 -4.51
N ASN A 68 -14.65 -2.56 -4.81
CA ASN A 68 -14.55 -3.73 -3.96
C ASN A 68 -13.10 -4.20 -3.82
N SER A 69 -12.37 -4.31 -4.94
CA SER A 69 -10.94 -4.68 -4.96
C SER A 69 -10.09 -3.69 -4.14
N TYR A 70 -10.28 -2.38 -4.34
CA TYR A 70 -9.60 -1.37 -3.54
C TYR A 70 -9.97 -1.45 -2.05
N THR A 71 -11.23 -1.69 -1.73
CA THR A 71 -11.69 -1.81 -0.33
C THR A 71 -11.02 -2.97 0.38
N VAL A 72 -10.94 -4.14 -0.27
CA VAL A 72 -10.26 -5.32 0.28
C VAL A 72 -8.76 -5.03 0.50
N GLY A 73 -8.07 -4.48 -0.51
CA GLY A 73 -6.65 -4.15 -0.42
C GLY A 73 -6.33 -3.09 0.65
N LEU A 74 -7.12 -2.02 0.73
CA LEU A 74 -6.94 -0.97 1.75
C LEU A 74 -7.29 -1.45 3.16
N ASN A 75 -8.26 -2.35 3.30
CA ASN A 75 -8.55 -2.96 4.60
C ASN A 75 -7.41 -3.87 5.06
N LEU A 76 -6.83 -4.67 4.15
CA LEU A 76 -5.64 -5.47 4.44
C LEU A 76 -4.48 -4.60 4.93
N LEU A 77 -4.25 -3.45 4.29
CA LEU A 77 -3.27 -2.46 4.78
C LEU A 77 -3.63 -2.00 6.19
N LYS A 78 -4.85 -1.50 6.43
CA LYS A 78 -5.28 -1.02 7.75
C LYS A 78 -5.08 -2.08 8.84
N GLU A 79 -5.46 -3.32 8.57
CA GLU A 79 -5.32 -4.44 9.50
C GLU A 79 -3.86 -4.78 9.77
N THR A 80 -3.01 -4.74 8.75
CA THR A 80 -1.56 -4.96 8.92
C THR A 80 -0.90 -3.83 9.71
N LEU A 81 -1.40 -2.60 9.60
CA LEU A 81 -0.86 -1.45 10.32
C LEU A 81 -1.34 -1.33 11.77
N LYS A 82 -2.50 -1.89 12.13
CA LYS A 82 -3.01 -1.89 13.52
C LYS A 82 -2.03 -2.50 14.54
N PRO A 83 -1.35 -3.63 14.26
CA PRO A 83 -0.29 -4.15 15.13
C PRO A 83 0.99 -3.29 15.14
N LEU A 84 1.32 -2.63 14.03
CA LEU A 84 2.56 -1.84 13.89
C LEU A 84 2.53 -0.53 14.68
N SER A 85 1.35 0.02 15.02
CA SER A 85 1.22 1.18 15.93
C SER A 85 1.40 0.83 17.42
N MET A 86 1.57 -0.46 17.75
CA MET A 86 1.72 -0.94 19.12
C MET A 86 3.19 -1.17 19.54
N GLY A 87 4.14 -0.66 18.75
CA GLY A 87 5.58 -0.68 19.03
C GLY A 87 6.09 0.58 19.71
N LYS A 88 5.52 0.97 20.86
CA LYS A 88 6.24 1.83 21.81
C LYS A 88 7.10 0.91 22.67
N VAL A 89 8.31 0.63 22.21
CA VAL A 89 9.36 0.11 23.09
C VAL A 89 9.82 1.30 23.94
N ILE A 90 9.49 1.18 25.23
CA ILE A 90 10.02 1.86 26.43
C ILE A 90 11.09 2.93 26.17
#